data_AF-T0PUW3-F1
#
_entry.id   AF-T0PUW3-F1
#
_cell.length_a   1.000
_cell.length_b   1.000
_cell.length_c   1.000
_cell.angle_alpha   90.00
_cell.angle_beta   90.00
_cell.angle_gamma   90.00
#
_symmetry.space_group_name_H-M   'P 1'
#
loop_
_entity.id
_entity.type
_entity.pdbx_description
1 polymer ?
#
loop_
_entity_poly.entity_id
_entity_poly.type
_entity_poly.pdbx_seq_one_letter_code
_entity_poly.pdbx_strand_id
1 'polypeptide(L)'
;MRARPLVLLLLLLAIAQAWARHVQDDIRTGAVLSRGVNLGAWLIIEHFMTQTSPIWWQVPADKRDWGEYTAMQLLGHAVADPLIKAHRDSWITEDDIKEIASYGLNTVRVPVGCLVDWTDDWRVFTPGSLAYLDRLINEWAVTHNVAVLVDIHAAKGSQNGNDNSSPVTKGESHFTNNANNVFVTITTAQFLVNRYAASPAFLGLELLNEPTFDPKQVHTTDETKLKLYYTSAYPSLRSICGNCVLLMSPFLSEQYESFGHKWANVLPPHRNNWIDWHKYLIWGFEN
;
A
#
# COMPACT_ATOMS: atom_id res chain seq x y z
N MET A 1 1.48 -42.15 62.76
CA MET A 1 2.29 -42.53 61.57
C MET A 1 1.37 -43.34 60.65
N ARG A 2 1.06 -43.05 59.39
CA ARG A 2 1.42 -42.07 58.34
C ARG A 2 0.14 -41.97 57.46
N ALA A 3 -0.47 -40.80 57.30
CA ALA A 3 -0.30 -39.85 56.18
C ALA A 3 -0.87 -40.30 54.81
N ARG A 4 -2.13 -39.91 54.59
CA ARG A 4 -2.80 -39.26 53.44
C ARG A 4 -2.86 -39.91 52.03
N PRO A 5 -4.00 -39.73 51.32
CA PRO A 5 -4.22 -40.24 49.97
C PRO A 5 -3.45 -39.40 48.94
N LEU A 6 -2.85 -40.06 47.94
CA LEU A 6 -2.25 -39.41 46.78
C LEU A 6 -3.36 -38.78 45.90
N VAL A 7 -3.81 -37.61 46.30
CA VAL A 7 -4.23 -36.57 45.35
C VAL A 7 -2.94 -35.90 44.91
N LEU A 8 -2.38 -36.34 43.79
CA LEU A 8 -1.32 -35.58 43.12
C LEU A 8 -1.53 -35.65 41.61
N LEU A 9 -2.35 -34.72 41.14
CA LEU A 9 -2.01 -33.85 40.03
C LEU A 9 -1.35 -34.57 38.84
N LEU A 10 -2.15 -35.31 38.07
CA LEU A 10 -1.99 -35.30 36.62
C LEU A 10 -2.28 -33.87 36.16
N LEU A 11 -1.28 -32.99 36.30
CA LEU A 11 -1.14 -31.80 35.50
C LEU A 11 -1.07 -32.30 34.06
N LEU A 12 -2.25 -32.39 33.45
CA LEU A 12 -2.40 -32.22 32.02
C LEU A 12 -1.63 -30.95 31.69
N LEU A 13 -0.38 -31.11 31.25
CA LEU A 13 0.24 -30.21 30.29
C LEU A 13 -0.63 -30.30 29.03
N ALA A 14 -1.81 -29.69 29.11
CA ALA A 14 -2.42 -29.08 27.96
C ALA A 14 -1.44 -27.97 27.58
N ILE A 15 -0.45 -28.34 26.75
CA ILE A 15 0.17 -27.39 25.85
C ILE A 15 -0.98 -26.95 24.96
N ALA A 16 -1.75 -25.98 25.45
CA ALA A 16 -2.36 -25.05 24.54
C ALA A 16 -1.16 -24.46 23.82
N GLN A 17 -0.83 -24.99 22.65
CA GLN A 17 -0.28 -24.17 21.60
C GLN A 17 -1.35 -23.09 21.41
N ALA A 18 -1.26 -22.02 22.21
CA ALA A 18 -1.78 -20.76 21.82
C ALA A 18 -1.09 -20.53 20.49
N TRP A 19 -1.80 -20.75 19.39
CA TRP A 19 -1.37 -20.36 18.07
C TRP A 19 -0.89 -18.93 18.25
N ALA A 20 0.42 -18.72 18.14
CA ALA A 20 1.00 -17.42 18.42
C ALA A 20 0.23 -16.43 17.54
N ARG A 21 -0.42 -15.47 18.17
CA ARG A 21 -1.26 -14.49 17.49
C ARG A 21 -0.37 -13.77 16.49
N HIS A 22 -0.81 -13.63 15.25
CA HIS A 22 0.00 -12.99 14.22
C HIS A 22 0.32 -11.53 14.59
N VAL A 23 1.52 -11.03 14.30
CA VAL A 23 2.04 -9.74 14.78
C VAL A 23 1.15 -8.53 14.45
N GLN A 24 0.39 -8.65 13.35
CA GLN A 24 -0.64 -7.68 12.95
C GLN A 24 -1.56 -7.30 14.12
N ASP A 25 -1.91 -8.23 14.98
CA ASP A 25 -2.83 -7.99 16.08
C ASP A 25 -2.19 -7.19 17.21
N ASP A 26 -0.93 -7.45 17.50
CA ASP A 26 -0.16 -6.69 18.48
C ASP A 26 0.11 -5.27 17.97
N ILE A 27 0.31 -5.10 16.67
CA ILE A 27 0.41 -3.79 16.03
C ILE A 27 -0.92 -3.03 16.14
N ARG A 28 -2.06 -3.66 15.78
CA ARG A 28 -3.40 -3.04 15.90
C ARG A 28 -3.76 -2.72 17.34
N THR A 29 -3.25 -3.49 18.31
CA THR A 29 -3.49 -3.23 19.73
C THR A 29 -2.54 -2.18 20.32
N GLY A 30 -1.45 -1.83 19.63
CA GLY A 30 -0.38 -0.98 20.13
C GLY A 30 0.55 -1.68 21.12
N ALA A 31 0.44 -3.01 21.26
CA ALA A 31 1.31 -3.80 22.12
C ALA A 31 2.75 -3.84 21.56
N VAL A 32 2.91 -3.77 20.24
CA VAL A 32 4.20 -3.60 19.57
C VAL A 32 4.13 -2.46 18.56
N LEU A 33 5.28 -1.84 18.29
CA LEU A 33 5.42 -0.84 17.23
C LEU A 33 5.50 -1.53 15.86
N SER A 34 4.90 -0.91 14.84
CA SER A 34 5.17 -1.25 13.44
C SER A 34 6.59 -0.81 13.08
N ARG A 35 7.42 -1.74 12.63
CA ARG A 35 8.80 -1.52 12.16
C ARG A 35 8.95 -2.26 10.85
N GLY A 36 8.99 -1.53 9.75
CA GLY A 36 8.86 -2.13 8.44
C GLY A 36 9.63 -1.44 7.34
N VAL A 37 9.50 -2.02 6.16
CA VAL A 37 10.10 -1.54 4.90
C VAL A 37 9.03 -1.49 3.80
N ASN A 38 9.28 -0.69 2.77
CA ASN A 38 8.45 -0.66 1.56
C ASN A 38 8.92 -1.73 0.58
N LEU A 39 7.99 -2.45 -0.02
CA LEU A 39 8.22 -3.31 -1.19
C LEU A 39 8.14 -2.47 -2.47
N GLY A 40 8.96 -1.41 -2.51
CA GLY A 40 8.97 -0.40 -3.57
C GLY A 40 9.36 -0.98 -4.92
N ALA A 41 8.88 -0.34 -5.99
CA ALA A 41 9.09 -0.76 -7.37
C ALA A 41 8.62 -2.19 -7.74
N TRP A 42 7.84 -2.90 -6.89
CA TRP A 42 7.43 -4.28 -7.18
C TRP A 42 6.19 -4.38 -8.06
N LEU A 43 5.04 -3.92 -7.55
CA LEU A 43 3.76 -4.00 -8.27
C LEU A 43 3.41 -2.72 -9.01
N ILE A 44 4.16 -1.64 -8.75
CA ILE A 44 4.23 -0.40 -9.52
C ILE A 44 5.71 -0.12 -9.74
N ILE A 45 6.16 0.00 -10.99
CA ILE A 45 7.59 0.21 -11.29
C ILE A 45 7.97 1.69 -11.27
N GLU A 46 9.15 1.96 -10.70
CA GLU A 46 9.77 3.29 -10.69
C GLU A 46 11.17 3.18 -11.29
N HIS A 47 11.47 4.03 -12.28
CA HIS A 47 12.71 3.90 -13.05
C HIS A 47 13.95 4.06 -12.19
N PHE A 48 13.96 5.01 -11.24
CA PHE A 48 15.13 5.24 -10.39
C PHE A 48 15.52 4.02 -9.54
N MET A 49 14.56 3.16 -9.16
CA MET A 49 14.82 1.92 -8.42
C MET A 49 15.17 0.75 -9.34
N THR A 50 14.76 0.80 -10.60
CA THR A 50 14.82 -0.33 -11.54
C THR A 50 15.60 0.00 -12.81
N GLN A 51 16.58 0.91 -12.74
CA GLN A 51 17.29 1.48 -13.90
C GLN A 51 17.87 0.44 -14.88
N THR A 52 18.26 -0.74 -14.36
CA THR A 52 18.84 -1.84 -15.14
C THR A 52 17.79 -2.81 -15.70
N SER A 53 16.52 -2.65 -15.32
CA SER A 53 15.43 -3.53 -15.75
C SER A 53 15.24 -3.45 -17.27
N PRO A 54 15.07 -4.60 -17.96
CA PRO A 54 14.83 -4.63 -19.40
C PRO A 54 13.63 -3.83 -19.88
N ILE A 55 12.67 -3.54 -18.99
CA ILE A 55 11.50 -2.72 -19.32
C ILE A 55 11.89 -1.34 -19.86
N TRP A 56 13.04 -0.78 -19.45
CA TRP A 56 13.45 0.57 -19.84
C TRP A 56 14.27 0.63 -21.13
N TRP A 57 14.71 -0.50 -21.68
CA TRP A 57 15.65 -0.53 -22.81
C TRP A 57 15.06 0.08 -24.09
N GLN A 58 13.76 -0.13 -24.31
CA GLN A 58 13.03 0.39 -25.48
C GLN A 58 12.22 1.66 -25.16
N VAL A 59 12.28 2.14 -23.91
CA VAL A 59 11.69 3.44 -23.53
C VAL A 59 12.71 4.55 -23.82
N PRO A 60 12.33 5.60 -24.59
CA PRO A 60 13.19 6.76 -24.83
C PRO A 60 13.72 7.36 -23.53
N ALA A 61 14.99 7.75 -23.50
CA ALA A 61 15.68 8.16 -22.28
C ALA A 61 14.97 9.32 -21.55
N ASP A 62 14.41 10.27 -22.30
CA ASP A 62 13.66 11.43 -21.79
C ASP A 62 12.26 11.08 -21.24
N LYS A 63 11.83 9.82 -21.37
CA LYS A 63 10.52 9.29 -20.94
C LYS A 63 10.60 8.26 -19.82
N ARG A 64 11.79 7.83 -19.41
CA ARG A 64 11.94 6.75 -18.41
C ARG A 64 11.41 7.15 -17.03
N ASP A 65 11.56 8.43 -16.67
CA ASP A 65 11.07 8.98 -15.40
C ASP A 65 9.61 9.49 -15.48
N TRP A 66 8.83 9.02 -16.47
CA TRP A 66 7.42 9.41 -16.65
C TRP A 66 6.42 8.42 -16.03
N GLY A 67 6.91 7.31 -15.46
CA GLY A 67 6.10 6.31 -14.75
C GLY A 67 5.67 5.12 -15.62
N GLU A 68 5.10 4.11 -14.95
CA GLU A 68 4.74 2.83 -15.58
C GLU A 68 3.74 3.02 -16.73
N TYR A 69 2.73 3.90 -16.59
CA TYR A 69 1.77 4.17 -17.66
C TYR A 69 2.45 4.53 -18.98
N THR A 70 3.41 5.47 -18.96
CA THR A 70 4.13 5.92 -20.15
C THR A 70 4.96 4.79 -20.76
N ALA A 71 5.65 4.00 -19.92
CA ALA A 71 6.40 2.85 -20.37
C ALA A 71 5.50 1.82 -21.06
N MET A 72 4.36 1.47 -20.44
CA MET A 72 3.42 0.50 -21.01
C MET A 72 2.81 0.99 -22.33
N GLN A 73 2.44 2.27 -22.41
CA GLN A 73 1.90 2.87 -23.65
C GLN A 73 2.90 2.79 -24.81
N LEU A 74 4.18 3.08 -24.55
CA LEU A 74 5.21 3.10 -25.59
C LEU A 74 5.61 1.71 -26.07
N LEU A 75 5.64 0.74 -25.17
CA LEU A 75 6.06 -0.63 -25.48
C LEU A 75 4.91 -1.49 -26.03
N GLY A 76 3.69 -1.25 -25.55
CA GLY A 76 2.53 -2.10 -25.78
C GLY A 76 2.64 -3.47 -25.09
N HIS A 77 1.49 -4.14 -24.92
CA HIS A 77 1.39 -5.40 -24.17
C HIS A 77 2.32 -6.52 -24.66
N ALA A 78 2.52 -6.65 -25.98
CA ALA A 78 3.33 -7.71 -26.55
C ALA A 78 4.79 -7.67 -26.07
N VAL A 79 5.31 -6.48 -25.77
CA VAL A 79 6.67 -6.28 -25.26
C VAL A 79 6.65 -6.14 -23.74
N ALA A 80 5.74 -5.34 -23.19
CA ALA A 80 5.75 -4.99 -21.77
C ALA A 80 5.33 -6.14 -20.84
N ASP A 81 4.26 -6.88 -21.17
CA ASP A 81 3.70 -7.89 -20.29
C ASP A 81 4.70 -8.99 -19.86
N PRO A 82 5.47 -9.62 -20.77
CA PRO A 82 6.46 -10.60 -20.36
C PRO A 82 7.58 -10.01 -19.50
N LEU A 83 7.96 -8.74 -19.73
CA LEU A 83 9.00 -8.05 -18.96
C LEU A 83 8.52 -7.70 -17.55
N ILE A 84 7.30 -7.15 -17.42
CA ILE A 84 6.68 -6.86 -16.13
C ILE A 84 6.43 -8.15 -15.35
N LYS A 85 6.00 -9.22 -16.01
CA LYS A 85 5.83 -10.52 -15.35
C LYS A 85 7.17 -11.02 -14.80
N ALA A 86 8.22 -11.04 -15.62
CA ALA A 86 9.55 -11.47 -15.18
C ALA A 86 10.07 -10.63 -14.01
N HIS A 87 9.87 -9.30 -14.05
CA HIS A 87 10.18 -8.41 -12.94
C HIS A 87 9.43 -8.79 -11.67
N ARG A 88 8.09 -8.94 -11.72
CA ARG A 88 7.28 -9.30 -10.55
C ARG A 88 7.63 -10.68 -9.98
N ASP A 89 8.09 -11.61 -10.82
CA ASP A 89 8.51 -12.96 -10.42
C ASP A 89 9.84 -12.97 -9.65
N SER A 90 10.73 -12.00 -9.87
CA SER A 90 12.10 -12.01 -9.30
C SER A 90 12.45 -10.81 -8.42
N TRP A 91 11.68 -9.72 -8.46
CA TRP A 91 12.01 -8.49 -7.73
C TRP A 91 11.76 -8.61 -6.22
N ILE A 92 10.63 -9.21 -5.83
CA ILE A 92 10.33 -9.59 -4.45
C ILE A 92 9.84 -11.04 -4.45
N THR A 93 10.41 -11.83 -3.56
CA THR A 93 10.16 -13.26 -3.38
C THR A 93 9.85 -13.55 -1.91
N GLU A 94 9.52 -14.80 -1.60
CA GLU A 94 9.34 -15.21 -0.20
C GLU A 94 10.64 -15.05 0.61
N ASP A 95 11.80 -15.27 0.00
CA ASP A 95 13.09 -15.16 0.68
C ASP A 95 13.34 -13.74 1.18
N ASP A 96 12.88 -12.71 0.47
CA ASP A 96 12.94 -11.31 0.91
C ASP A 96 12.07 -11.09 2.17
N ILE A 97 10.86 -11.66 2.21
CA ILE A 97 9.96 -11.55 3.37
C ILE A 97 10.55 -12.26 4.59
N LYS A 98 11.17 -13.43 4.37
CA LYS A 98 11.92 -14.17 5.39
C LYS A 98 13.11 -13.38 5.90
N GLU A 99 13.87 -12.74 5.01
CA GLU A 99 15.01 -11.91 5.38
C GLU A 99 14.57 -10.69 6.20
N ILE A 100 13.52 -9.98 5.77
CA ILE A 100 12.89 -8.87 6.50
C ILE A 100 12.54 -9.31 7.93
N ALA A 101 11.86 -10.45 8.09
CA ALA A 101 11.52 -11.00 9.39
C ALA A 101 12.77 -11.35 10.23
N SER A 102 13.82 -11.88 9.59
CA SER A 102 15.07 -12.25 10.27
C SER A 102 15.82 -11.05 10.87
N TYR A 103 15.64 -9.85 10.31
CA TYR A 103 16.15 -8.59 10.89
C TYR A 103 15.25 -8.02 12.00
N GLY A 104 14.18 -8.72 12.38
CA GLY A 104 13.24 -8.29 13.43
C GLY A 104 12.27 -7.19 12.97
N LEU A 105 12.15 -6.96 11.66
CA LEU A 105 11.08 -6.14 11.08
C LEU A 105 9.78 -6.95 11.08
N ASN A 106 8.66 -6.27 11.28
CA ASN A 106 7.36 -6.91 11.49
C ASN A 106 6.25 -6.40 10.56
N THR A 107 6.57 -5.46 9.67
CA THR A 107 5.62 -4.92 8.71
C THR A 107 6.27 -4.74 7.35
N VAL A 108 5.51 -4.98 6.28
CA VAL A 108 5.83 -4.52 4.94
C VAL A 108 4.72 -3.61 4.41
N ARG A 109 5.09 -2.53 3.76
CA ARG A 109 4.15 -1.68 3.00
C ARG A 109 4.29 -2.02 1.52
N VAL A 110 3.19 -2.38 0.86
CA VAL A 110 3.17 -2.81 -0.55
C VAL A 110 2.39 -1.82 -1.42
N PRO A 111 3.08 -1.02 -2.24
CA PRO A 111 2.46 -0.16 -3.25
C PRO A 111 1.68 -0.96 -4.30
N VAL A 112 0.43 -0.56 -4.56
CA VAL A 112 -0.41 -1.10 -5.62
C VAL A 112 -1.08 0.01 -6.43
N GLY A 113 -1.35 -0.25 -7.69
CA GLY A 113 -2.19 0.63 -8.50
C GLY A 113 -3.68 0.37 -8.31
N CYS A 114 -4.50 1.00 -9.13
CA CYS A 114 -5.89 0.62 -9.27
C CYS A 114 -6.02 -0.84 -9.79
N LEU A 115 -6.85 -1.66 -9.16
CA LEU A 115 -6.99 -3.11 -9.48
C LEU A 115 -8.38 -3.49 -9.99
N VAL A 116 -9.31 -2.54 -10.07
CA VAL A 116 -10.72 -2.80 -10.43
C VAL A 116 -11.18 -2.05 -11.68
N ASP A 117 -10.32 -1.24 -12.27
CA ASP A 117 -10.64 -0.49 -13.49
C ASP A 117 -10.15 -1.22 -14.74
N TRP A 118 -11.07 -1.40 -15.68
CA TRP A 118 -10.83 -2.00 -16.99
C TRP A 118 -11.18 -1.05 -18.15
N THR A 119 -11.19 0.26 -17.91
CA THR A 119 -11.31 1.29 -18.97
C THR A 119 -9.99 1.43 -19.76
N ASP A 120 -10.05 2.10 -20.91
CA ASP A 120 -8.94 2.14 -21.87
C ASP A 120 -7.63 2.70 -21.29
N ASP A 121 -7.69 3.73 -20.43
CA ASP A 121 -6.50 4.26 -19.78
C ASP A 121 -5.85 3.25 -18.82
N TRP A 122 -6.64 2.42 -18.14
CA TRP A 122 -6.13 1.47 -17.17
C TRP A 122 -5.83 0.08 -17.77
N ARG A 123 -6.36 -0.21 -18.96
CA ARG A 123 -6.06 -1.42 -19.72
C ARG A 123 -4.60 -1.52 -20.15
N VAL A 124 -3.88 -0.40 -20.21
CA VAL A 124 -2.47 -0.38 -20.62
C VAL A 124 -1.56 -1.14 -19.65
N PHE A 125 -1.93 -1.23 -18.37
CA PHE A 125 -1.09 -1.89 -17.37
C PHE A 125 -1.11 -3.40 -17.53
N THR A 126 0.05 -4.03 -17.32
CA THR A 126 0.17 -5.49 -17.37
C THR A 126 -0.69 -6.13 -16.27
N PRO A 127 -1.63 -7.04 -16.62
CA PRO A 127 -2.51 -7.69 -15.65
C PRO A 127 -1.76 -8.68 -14.74
N GLY A 128 -2.47 -9.19 -13.73
CA GLY A 128 -1.98 -10.31 -12.90
C GLY A 128 -1.20 -9.93 -11.65
N SER A 129 -1.05 -8.63 -11.33
CA SER A 129 -0.44 -8.16 -10.07
C SER A 129 -1.13 -8.73 -8.82
N LEU A 130 -2.44 -8.97 -8.88
CA LEU A 130 -3.23 -9.48 -7.75
C LEU A 130 -2.73 -10.84 -7.23
N ALA A 131 -2.26 -11.73 -8.11
CA ALA A 131 -1.75 -13.04 -7.71
C ALA A 131 -0.45 -12.95 -6.88
N TYR A 132 0.34 -11.89 -7.07
CA TYR A 132 1.53 -11.63 -6.25
C TYR A 132 1.13 -11.09 -4.89
N LEU A 133 0.14 -10.20 -4.85
CA LEU A 133 -0.41 -9.67 -3.61
C LEU A 133 -1.10 -10.76 -2.76
N ASP A 134 -1.78 -11.70 -3.42
CA ASP A 134 -2.36 -12.89 -2.76
C ASP A 134 -1.29 -13.75 -2.08
N ARG A 135 -0.21 -14.08 -2.80
CA ARG A 135 0.91 -14.86 -2.25
C ARG A 135 1.58 -14.12 -1.10
N LEU A 136 1.81 -12.81 -1.23
CA LEU A 136 2.37 -12.01 -0.14
C LEU A 136 1.48 -12.10 1.10
N ILE A 137 0.18 -11.77 0.99
CA ILE A 137 -0.70 -11.57 2.15
C ILE A 137 -1.19 -12.89 2.74
N ASN A 138 -1.44 -13.92 1.93
CA ASN A 138 -2.06 -15.17 2.41
C ASN A 138 -1.04 -16.28 2.66
N GLU A 139 0.20 -16.16 2.18
CA GLU A 139 1.21 -17.21 2.28
C GLU A 139 2.49 -16.71 2.94
N TRP A 140 3.24 -15.81 2.28
CA TRP A 140 4.59 -15.42 2.73
C TRP A 140 4.55 -14.67 4.06
N ALA A 141 3.71 -13.64 4.14
CA ALA A 141 3.63 -12.78 5.32
C ALA A 141 3.04 -13.54 6.52
N VAL A 142 2.08 -14.45 6.29
CA VAL A 142 1.54 -15.35 7.33
C VAL A 142 2.63 -16.28 7.86
N THR A 143 3.42 -16.88 6.96
CA THR A 143 4.48 -17.84 7.29
C THR A 143 5.59 -17.21 8.12
N HIS A 144 6.00 -15.99 7.76
CA HIS A 144 7.12 -15.29 8.41
C HIS A 144 6.67 -14.33 9.52
N ASN A 145 5.38 -14.34 9.89
CA ASN A 145 4.80 -13.49 10.92
C ASN A 145 5.07 -11.99 10.69
N VAL A 146 4.82 -11.52 9.47
CA VAL A 146 5.00 -10.13 9.03
C VAL A 146 3.64 -9.55 8.65
N ALA A 147 3.30 -8.37 9.15
CA ALA A 147 2.05 -7.70 8.79
C ALA A 147 2.18 -6.95 7.45
N VAL A 148 1.12 -6.90 6.66
CA VAL A 148 1.10 -6.25 5.34
C VAL A 148 0.16 -5.05 5.37
N LEU A 149 0.72 -3.86 5.16
CA LEU A 149 -0.02 -2.64 4.86
C LEU A 149 -0.09 -2.49 3.33
N VAL A 150 -1.28 -2.63 2.76
CA VAL A 150 -1.49 -2.39 1.33
C VAL A 150 -1.63 -0.89 1.11
N ASP A 151 -1.00 -0.35 0.07
CA ASP A 151 -1.04 1.08 -0.22
C ASP A 151 -1.55 1.34 -1.64
N ILE A 152 -2.62 2.12 -1.77
CA ILE A 152 -3.08 2.62 -3.07
C ILE A 152 -2.13 3.73 -3.53
N HIS A 153 -1.09 3.30 -4.24
CA HIS A 153 0.04 4.11 -4.65
C HIS A 153 -0.21 4.89 -5.93
N ALA A 154 -0.97 4.29 -6.85
CA ALA A 154 -1.34 4.90 -8.14
C ALA A 154 -2.87 4.86 -8.31
N ALA A 155 -3.54 5.97 -8.02
CA ALA A 155 -4.97 6.12 -8.25
C ALA A 155 -5.26 6.48 -9.72
N LYS A 156 -6.49 6.19 -10.17
CA LYS A 156 -6.91 6.60 -11.51
C LYS A 156 -6.79 8.11 -11.68
N GLY A 157 -6.19 8.54 -12.80
CA GLY A 157 -5.93 9.94 -13.11
C GLY A 157 -4.71 10.52 -12.41
N SER A 158 -4.02 9.73 -11.57
CA SER A 158 -2.90 10.16 -10.72
C SER A 158 -3.29 11.26 -9.71
N GLN A 159 -2.84 11.10 -8.48
CA GLN A 159 -3.10 12.02 -7.37
C GLN A 159 -1.99 13.06 -7.16
N ASN A 160 -0.88 12.97 -7.91
CA ASN A 160 0.27 13.85 -7.71
C ASN A 160 1.07 14.20 -8.97
N GLY A 161 0.80 13.55 -10.11
CA GLY A 161 1.50 13.81 -11.36
C GLY A 161 2.93 13.26 -11.40
N ASN A 162 3.39 12.57 -10.37
CA ASN A 162 4.72 11.96 -10.31
C ASN A 162 4.71 10.55 -10.89
N ASP A 163 5.87 10.08 -11.31
CA ASP A 163 6.05 8.76 -11.93
C ASP A 163 5.57 7.61 -11.03
N ASN A 164 5.71 7.76 -9.71
CA ASN A 164 5.23 6.80 -8.72
C ASN A 164 3.70 6.61 -8.74
N SER A 165 2.92 7.60 -9.17
CA SER A 165 1.46 7.46 -9.35
C SER A 165 1.06 7.12 -10.79
N SER A 166 2.02 6.94 -11.68
CA SER A 166 1.83 6.55 -13.09
C SER A 166 0.78 7.40 -13.84
N PRO A 167 0.98 8.73 -13.93
CA PRO A 167 0.06 9.63 -14.60
C PRO A 167 0.00 9.36 -16.11
N VAL A 168 -1.14 9.68 -16.70
CA VAL A 168 -1.29 9.73 -18.17
C VAL A 168 -0.39 10.82 -18.76
N THR A 169 -0.33 11.98 -18.11
CA THR A 169 0.54 13.10 -18.45
C THR A 169 1.42 13.44 -17.25
N LYS A 170 2.74 13.30 -17.38
CA LYS A 170 3.71 13.65 -16.32
C LYS A 170 3.48 15.09 -15.85
N GLY A 171 3.38 15.26 -14.53
CA GLY A 171 3.14 16.55 -13.87
C GLY A 171 1.67 16.93 -13.70
N GLU A 172 0.72 16.11 -14.17
CA GLU A 172 -0.71 16.39 -14.01
C GLU A 172 -1.39 15.44 -13.02
N SER A 173 -2.13 16.01 -12.07
CA SER A 173 -3.05 15.26 -11.20
C SER A 173 -4.49 15.46 -11.67
N HIS A 174 -5.13 14.39 -12.15
CA HIS A 174 -6.53 14.37 -12.56
C HIS A 174 -7.43 13.60 -11.59
N PHE A 175 -6.89 13.09 -10.48
CA PHE A 175 -7.64 12.29 -9.50
C PHE A 175 -8.95 12.97 -9.05
N THR A 176 -8.89 14.25 -8.69
CA THR A 176 -10.08 15.02 -8.23
C THR A 176 -10.81 15.80 -9.32
N ASN A 177 -10.31 15.79 -10.55
CA ASN A 177 -10.92 16.48 -11.69
C ASN A 177 -12.12 15.69 -12.25
N ASN A 178 -12.15 14.38 -12.03
CA ASN A 178 -13.20 13.49 -12.49
C ASN A 178 -13.76 12.64 -11.34
N ALA A 179 -15.07 12.71 -11.10
CA ALA A 179 -15.73 11.94 -10.06
C ALA A 179 -15.59 10.41 -10.24
N ASN A 180 -15.47 9.94 -11.49
CA ASN A 180 -15.26 8.52 -11.77
C ASN A 180 -13.88 8.03 -11.28
N ASN A 181 -12.85 8.88 -11.32
CA ASN A 181 -11.53 8.53 -10.79
C ASN A 181 -11.61 8.24 -9.29
N VAL A 182 -12.25 9.16 -8.54
CA VAL A 182 -12.49 8.99 -7.10
C VAL A 182 -13.32 7.74 -6.82
N PHE A 183 -14.41 7.53 -7.56
CA PHE A 183 -15.29 6.37 -7.41
C PHE A 183 -14.53 5.05 -7.58
N VAL A 184 -13.75 4.92 -8.66
CA VAL A 184 -12.93 3.75 -8.96
C VAL A 184 -11.91 3.48 -7.84
N THR A 185 -11.29 4.52 -7.30
CA THR A 185 -10.35 4.37 -6.17
C THR A 185 -11.07 3.89 -4.91
N ILE A 186 -12.28 4.39 -4.60
CA ILE A 186 -13.10 3.88 -3.49
C ILE A 186 -13.45 2.40 -3.70
N THR A 187 -13.86 2.01 -4.92
CA THR A 187 -14.15 0.61 -5.24
C THR A 187 -12.92 -0.28 -5.14
N THR A 188 -11.73 0.23 -5.51
CA THR A 188 -10.46 -0.47 -5.32
C THR A 188 -10.19 -0.72 -3.84
N ALA A 189 -10.36 0.30 -3.00
CA ALA A 189 -10.19 0.17 -1.55
C ALA A 189 -11.14 -0.88 -0.96
N GLN A 190 -12.42 -0.84 -1.35
CA GLN A 190 -13.42 -1.82 -0.92
C GLN A 190 -13.06 -3.24 -1.34
N PHE A 191 -12.63 -3.40 -2.60
CA PHE A 191 -12.19 -4.69 -3.13
C PHE A 191 -11.02 -5.27 -2.33
N LEU A 192 -9.99 -4.45 -2.06
CA LEU A 192 -8.80 -4.89 -1.33
C LEU A 192 -9.11 -5.26 0.12
N VAL A 193 -9.86 -4.42 0.83
CA VAL A 193 -10.25 -4.74 2.22
C VAL A 193 -11.14 -5.97 2.27
N ASN A 194 -12.12 -6.11 1.36
CA ASN A 194 -12.98 -7.29 1.32
C ASN A 194 -12.21 -8.57 1.02
N ARG A 195 -11.19 -8.50 0.16
CA ARG A 195 -10.37 -9.65 -0.21
C ARG A 195 -9.47 -10.12 0.94
N TYR A 196 -8.89 -9.20 1.69
CA TYR A 196 -7.81 -9.52 2.63
C TYR A 196 -8.18 -9.39 4.11
N ALA A 197 -9.35 -8.85 4.47
CA ALA A 197 -9.76 -8.67 5.87
C ALA A 197 -9.70 -9.95 6.74
N ALA A 198 -9.87 -11.12 6.12
CA ALA A 198 -9.79 -12.40 6.81
C ALA A 198 -8.37 -12.96 6.95
N SER A 199 -7.38 -12.41 6.24
CA SER A 199 -5.98 -12.86 6.38
C SER A 199 -5.39 -12.36 7.69
N PRO A 200 -4.72 -13.22 8.48
CA PRO A 200 -4.05 -12.80 9.71
C PRO A 200 -2.87 -11.85 9.46
N ALA A 201 -2.32 -11.82 8.24
CA ALA A 201 -1.24 -10.91 7.89
C ALA A 201 -1.71 -9.55 7.39
N PHE A 202 -2.97 -9.38 7.00
CA PHE A 202 -3.46 -8.09 6.50
C PHE A 202 -3.53 -7.07 7.64
N LEU A 203 -2.62 -6.10 7.68
CA LEU A 203 -2.61 -5.03 8.68
C LEU A 203 -3.74 -4.03 8.41
N GLY A 204 -3.87 -3.63 7.16
CA GLY A 204 -4.81 -2.63 6.73
C GLY A 204 -4.46 -2.03 5.37
N LEU A 205 -5.06 -0.87 5.10
CA LEU A 205 -4.99 -0.18 3.82
C LEU A 205 -4.61 1.28 4.02
N GLU A 206 -3.63 1.75 3.27
CA GLU A 206 -3.46 3.17 2.98
C GLU A 206 -4.35 3.57 1.81
N LEU A 207 -5.21 4.55 2.07
CA LEU A 207 -6.26 4.95 1.16
C LEU A 207 -5.71 5.66 -0.08
N LEU A 208 -4.58 6.37 0.04
CA LEU A 208 -3.95 7.08 -1.06
C LEU A 208 -2.55 7.56 -0.67
N ASN A 209 -1.55 7.19 -1.46
CA ASN A 209 -0.17 7.66 -1.33
C ASN A 209 -0.01 9.11 -1.81
N GLU A 210 0.66 9.95 -1.02
CA GLU A 210 1.23 11.25 -1.45
C GLU A 210 0.35 12.10 -2.39
N PRO A 211 -0.91 12.41 -2.08
CA PRO A 211 -1.63 13.40 -2.87
C PRO A 211 -0.84 14.72 -2.85
N THR A 212 -0.84 15.43 -3.98
CA THR A 212 -0.13 16.72 -4.09
C THR A 212 -1.08 17.83 -4.49
N PHE A 213 -0.96 18.96 -3.78
CA PHE A 213 -1.62 20.21 -4.12
C PHE A 213 -0.58 21.26 -4.52
N ASP A 214 -0.65 21.76 -5.74
CA ASP A 214 0.12 22.91 -6.23
C ASP A 214 -0.84 23.93 -6.88
N PRO A 215 -1.04 25.12 -6.28
CA PRO A 215 -1.93 26.15 -6.83
C PRO A 215 -1.44 26.75 -8.15
N LYS A 216 -0.19 26.50 -8.57
CA LYS A 216 0.35 26.94 -9.87
C LYS A 216 0.02 25.97 -11.01
N GLN A 217 -0.39 24.75 -10.69
CA GLN A 217 -0.75 23.74 -11.68
C GLN A 217 -2.23 23.84 -12.06
N VAL A 218 -2.53 23.65 -13.35
CA VAL A 218 -3.92 23.57 -13.84
C VAL A 218 -4.60 22.30 -13.32
N HIS A 219 -3.85 21.21 -13.22
CA HIS A 219 -4.31 19.88 -12.81
C HIS A 219 -3.63 19.49 -11.50
N THR A 220 -4.35 19.62 -10.39
CA THR A 220 -3.86 19.38 -9.03
C THR A 220 -4.93 18.69 -8.18
N THR A 221 -4.53 18.00 -7.11
CA THR A 221 -5.48 17.36 -6.18
C THR A 221 -6.17 18.40 -5.30
N ASP A 222 -7.48 18.55 -5.46
CA ASP A 222 -8.31 19.44 -4.67
C ASP A 222 -8.50 18.92 -3.24
N GLU A 223 -8.20 19.75 -2.24
CA GLU A 223 -8.26 19.37 -0.82
C GLU A 223 -9.66 18.97 -0.36
N THR A 224 -10.68 19.72 -0.78
CA THR A 224 -12.07 19.48 -0.34
C THR A 224 -12.54 18.13 -0.87
N LYS A 225 -12.24 17.84 -2.14
CA LYS A 225 -12.57 16.55 -2.77
C LYS A 225 -11.74 15.41 -2.21
N LEU A 226 -10.48 15.64 -1.84
CA LEU A 226 -9.64 14.64 -1.17
C LEU A 226 -10.18 14.26 0.22
N LYS A 227 -10.59 15.25 1.02
CA LYS A 227 -11.25 14.98 2.32
C LYS A 227 -12.59 14.28 2.12
N LEU A 228 -13.35 14.65 1.08
CA LEU A 228 -14.59 13.96 0.70
C LEU A 228 -14.34 12.51 0.30
N TYR A 229 -13.25 12.22 -0.43
CA TYR A 229 -12.83 10.87 -0.77
C TYR A 229 -12.60 10.02 0.49
N TYR A 230 -11.74 10.49 1.41
CA TYR A 230 -11.45 9.76 2.65
C TYR A 230 -12.70 9.51 3.49
N THR A 231 -13.54 10.54 3.66
CA THR A 231 -14.78 10.43 4.45
C THR A 231 -15.84 9.55 3.77
N SER A 232 -15.91 9.52 2.45
CA SER A 232 -16.86 8.69 1.71
C SER A 232 -16.48 7.21 1.71
N ALA A 233 -15.18 6.89 1.61
CA ALA A 233 -14.71 5.51 1.66
C ALA A 233 -14.91 4.91 3.07
N TYR A 234 -14.65 5.70 4.11
CA TYR A 234 -14.49 5.25 5.48
C TYR A 234 -15.61 4.34 6.04
N PRO A 235 -16.92 4.69 5.96
CA PRO A 235 -17.97 3.86 6.57
C PRO A 235 -18.04 2.46 5.96
N SER A 236 -17.88 2.36 4.64
CA SER A 236 -17.91 1.08 3.94
C SER A 236 -16.70 0.20 4.32
N LEU A 237 -15.50 0.77 4.38
CA LEU A 237 -14.30 0.04 4.75
C LEU A 237 -14.35 -0.44 6.21
N ARG A 238 -14.88 0.38 7.12
CA ARG A 238 -15.09 0.00 8.53
C ARG A 238 -16.15 -1.10 8.68
N SER A 239 -17.19 -1.11 7.86
CA SER A 239 -18.18 -2.20 7.83
C SER A 239 -17.57 -3.52 7.36
N ILE A 240 -16.60 -3.49 6.45
CA ILE A 240 -15.91 -4.69 5.95
C ILE A 240 -14.87 -5.16 6.97
N CYS A 241 -14.06 -4.24 7.50
CA CYS A 241 -13.07 -4.53 8.52
C CYS A 241 -13.08 -3.49 9.64
N GLY A 242 -13.72 -3.85 10.76
CA GLY A 242 -13.91 -2.95 11.90
C GLY A 242 -12.62 -2.54 12.59
N ASN A 243 -11.58 -3.37 12.57
CA ASN A 243 -10.33 -3.12 13.27
C ASN A 243 -9.11 -2.95 12.36
N CYS A 244 -9.20 -3.10 11.03
CA CYS A 244 -8.07 -2.87 10.13
C CYS A 244 -7.51 -1.45 10.28
N VAL A 245 -6.20 -1.30 10.09
CA VAL A 245 -5.60 0.03 9.93
C VAL A 245 -6.17 0.66 8.66
N LEU A 246 -6.72 1.87 8.79
CA LEU A 246 -6.98 2.74 7.63
C LEU A 246 -6.05 3.93 7.78
N LEU A 247 -5.13 4.05 6.84
CA LEU A 247 -4.08 5.05 6.81
C LEU A 247 -4.45 6.10 5.76
N MET A 248 -4.36 7.38 6.11
CA MET A 248 -4.55 8.49 5.18
C MET A 248 -3.27 9.30 5.07
N SER A 249 -2.90 9.70 3.86
CA SER A 249 -1.82 10.66 3.66
C SER A 249 -2.40 12.08 3.56
N PRO A 250 -1.90 13.04 4.37
CA PRO A 250 -1.98 14.46 4.08
C PRO A 250 -1.27 14.79 2.76
N PHE A 251 -1.44 16.01 2.26
CA PHE A 251 -0.52 16.53 1.24
C PHE A 251 0.91 16.55 1.77
N LEU A 252 1.88 16.18 0.95
CA LEU A 252 3.31 16.15 1.33
C LEU A 252 3.77 17.48 1.96
N SER A 253 3.36 18.61 1.39
CA SER A 253 3.66 19.96 1.89
C SER A 253 3.10 20.24 3.29
N GLU A 254 2.02 19.56 3.70
CA GLU A 254 1.34 19.79 4.97
C GLU A 254 1.78 18.84 6.09
N GLN A 255 2.63 17.85 5.78
CA GLN A 255 3.14 16.89 6.76
C GLN A 255 4.16 17.52 7.73
N TYR A 256 4.85 18.58 7.29
CA TYR A 256 5.77 19.37 8.14
C TYR A 256 5.07 20.53 8.86
N GLU A 257 4.25 21.31 8.15
CA GLU A 257 3.71 22.57 8.68
C GLU A 257 2.61 22.38 9.73
N SER A 258 1.83 21.29 9.63
CA SER A 258 0.65 21.10 10.47
C SER A 258 0.78 19.99 11.50
N PHE A 259 1.89 19.24 11.54
CA PHE A 259 1.98 17.95 12.27
C PHE A 259 0.71 17.09 12.06
N GLY A 260 0.14 17.10 10.85
CA GLY A 260 -1.11 16.41 10.53
C GLY A 260 -2.36 16.90 11.27
N HIS A 261 -2.31 17.95 12.11
CA HIS A 261 -3.44 18.44 12.89
C HIS A 261 -4.63 18.84 12.02
N LYS A 262 -4.38 19.42 10.84
CA LYS A 262 -5.40 19.76 9.84
C LYS A 262 -6.17 18.53 9.34
N TRP A 263 -5.55 17.35 9.42
CA TRP A 263 -6.07 16.07 8.95
C TRP A 263 -6.59 15.17 10.08
N ALA A 264 -6.26 15.47 11.34
CA ALA A 264 -6.57 14.66 12.51
C ALA A 264 -8.07 14.37 12.71
N ASN A 265 -8.94 15.29 12.26
CA ASN A 265 -10.39 15.18 12.42
C ASN A 265 -11.12 14.87 11.09
N VAL A 266 -10.39 14.51 10.02
CA VAL A 266 -11.02 14.15 8.75
C VAL A 266 -11.81 12.86 8.90
N LEU A 267 -11.26 11.86 9.58
CA LEU A 267 -11.96 10.62 9.91
C LEU A 267 -12.49 10.67 11.35
N PRO A 268 -13.61 9.98 11.66
CA PRO A 268 -14.08 9.84 13.05
C PRO A 268 -13.00 9.23 13.97
N PRO A 269 -12.99 9.54 15.28
CA PRO A 269 -12.03 8.96 16.20
C PRO A 269 -12.06 7.43 16.20
N HIS A 270 -10.91 6.81 15.94
CA HIS A 270 -10.74 5.36 16.00
C HIS A 270 -9.25 5.02 16.16
N ARG A 271 -8.94 4.02 17.00
CA ARG A 271 -7.56 3.61 17.33
C ARG A 271 -6.69 3.24 16.12
N ASN A 272 -7.33 2.73 15.07
CA ASN A 272 -6.67 2.24 13.85
C ASN A 272 -6.98 3.14 12.64
N ASN A 273 -7.26 4.43 12.90
CA ASN A 273 -7.13 5.49 11.91
C ASN A 273 -5.74 6.09 12.08
N TRP A 274 -4.88 5.91 11.09
CA TRP A 274 -3.51 6.39 11.11
C TRP A 274 -3.33 7.51 10.09
N ILE A 275 -2.30 8.33 10.26
CA ILE A 275 -1.89 9.36 9.31
C ILE A 275 -0.48 9.00 8.83
N ASP A 276 -0.26 8.91 7.52
CA ASP A 276 1.04 8.62 6.94
C ASP A 276 1.84 9.89 6.72
N TRP A 277 3.10 9.91 7.17
CA TRP A 277 4.04 11.00 6.93
C TRP A 277 5.31 10.46 6.29
N HIS A 278 5.66 11.04 5.15
CA HIS A 278 6.85 10.77 4.39
C HIS A 278 7.88 11.87 4.64
N LYS A 279 9.00 11.50 5.25
CA LYS A 279 10.06 12.43 5.62
C LYS A 279 11.28 12.18 4.75
N TYR A 280 11.61 13.16 3.93
CA TYR A 280 12.80 13.16 3.09
C TYR A 280 13.65 14.39 3.42
N LEU A 281 14.98 14.24 3.44
CA LEU A 281 15.92 15.34 3.74
C LEU A 281 16.72 15.80 2.51
N ILE A 282 16.38 15.30 1.32
CA ILE A 282 17.16 15.51 0.09
C ILE A 282 16.59 16.61 -0.83
N TRP A 283 15.29 16.92 -0.75
CA TRP A 283 14.60 17.88 -1.65
C TRP A 283 14.37 19.28 -1.02
N GLY A 284 15.29 19.73 -0.15
CA GLY A 284 15.10 20.96 0.66
C GLY A 284 15.99 22.16 0.30
N PHE A 285 16.86 22.04 -0.72
CA PHE A 285 17.85 23.07 -1.07
C PHE A 285 17.76 23.60 -2.51
N GLU A 286 16.71 23.23 -3.24
CA GLU A 286 16.50 23.68 -4.61
C GLU A 286 15.77 25.03 -4.58
N ASN A 287 16.57 26.12 -4.50
CA ASN A 287 16.11 27.50 -4.71
C ASN A 287 15.93 27.79 -6.21
#